data_AF-A0A8H7UH36-F1
#
_entry.id   AF-A0A8H7UH36-F1
#
_cell.length_a   1.000
_cell.length_b   1.000
_cell.length_c   1.000
_cell.angle_alpha   90.00
_cell.angle_beta   90.00
_cell.angle_gamma   90.00
#
_symmetry.space_group_name_H-M   'P 1'
#
loop_
_entity.id
_entity.type
_entity.pdbx_description
1 polymer ?
#
loop_
_entity_poly.entity_id
_entity_poly.type
_entity_poly.pdbx_seq_one_letter_code
_entity_poly.pdbx_strand_id
1 'polypeptide(L)' 'MSKAIKAVAWGTAIIGTGYLLMRFTVPNEEQMRARLTPALRRDADRIKSENEEKKQALAERIREAANSEKAIWDERSKK' A
#
# COMPACT_ATOMS: atom_id res chain seq x y z
N MET A 1 27.94 -27.14 -10.33
CA MET A 1 27.37 -25.79 -10.53
C MET A 1 26.19 -25.71 -11.53
N SER A 2 25.88 -26.73 -12.34
CA SER A 2 24.82 -26.62 -13.38
C SER A 2 23.37 -26.69 -12.86
N LYS A 3 23.11 -27.43 -11.77
CA LYS A 3 21.74 -27.62 -11.24
C LYS A 3 21.20 -26.37 -10.55
N ALA A 4 22.05 -25.63 -9.83
CA ALA A 4 21.68 -24.39 -9.16
C ALA A 4 21.29 -23.29 -10.17
N ILE A 5 22.05 -23.14 -11.25
CA ILE A 5 21.73 -22.18 -12.33
C ILE A 5 20.39 -22.53 -12.98
N LYS A 6 20.12 -23.82 -13.24
CA LYS A 6 18.82 -24.27 -13.76
C LYS A 6 17.69 -23.99 -12.77
N ALA A 7 17.88 -24.24 -11.48
CA ALA A 7 16.87 -23.96 -10.46
C ALA A 7 16.53 -22.47 -10.37
N VAL A 8 17.53 -21.59 -10.44
CA VAL A 8 17.32 -20.13 -10.45
C VAL A 8 16.61 -19.68 -11.73
N ALA A 9 16.98 -20.23 -12.89
CA ALA A 9 16.32 -19.93 -14.16
C ALA A 9 14.84 -20.34 -14.16
N TRP A 10 14.53 -21.54 -13.67
CA TRP A 10 13.13 -22.00 -13.55
C TRP A 10 12.35 -21.21 -12.48
N GLY A 11 12.96 -20.90 -11.35
CA GLY A 11 12.33 -20.11 -10.29
C GLY A 11 11.98 -18.70 -10.76
N THR A 12 12.90 -18.02 -11.44
CA THR A 12 12.65 -16.69 -12.02
C THR A 12 11.60 -16.75 -13.14
N ALA A 13 11.59 -17.78 -13.97
CA ALA A 13 10.56 -17.98 -14.98
C ALA A 13 9.16 -18.17 -14.38
N ILE A 14 9.04 -18.95 -13.29
CA ILE A 14 7.75 -19.14 -12.59
C ILE A 14 7.26 -17.83 -11.98
N ILE A 15 8.14 -17.12 -11.25
CA ILE A 15 7.78 -15.84 -10.63
C ILE A 15 7.40 -14.80 -11.69
N GLY A 16 8.17 -14.71 -12.77
CA GLY A 16 7.89 -13.81 -13.89
C GLY A 16 6.57 -14.14 -14.59
N THR A 17 6.26 -15.43 -14.77
CA THR A 17 4.98 -15.88 -15.32
C THR A 17 3.81 -15.52 -14.40
N GLY A 18 3.96 -15.71 -13.09
CA GLY A 18 2.95 -15.30 -12.10
C GLY A 18 2.68 -13.79 -12.12
N TYR A 19 3.75 -12.99 -12.22
CA TYR A 19 3.61 -11.53 -12.33
C TYR A 19 2.92 -11.10 -13.63
N LEU A 20 3.27 -11.73 -14.76
CA LEU A 20 2.61 -11.47 -16.04
C LEU A 20 1.12 -11.81 -15.98
N LEU A 21 0.77 -12.99 -15.45
CA LEU A 21 -0.62 -13.38 -15.27
C LEU A 21 -1.39 -12.37 -14.42
N MET A 22 -0.82 -11.91 -13.31
CA MET A 22 -1.42 -10.87 -12.48
C MET A 22 -1.64 -9.57 -13.28
N ARG A 23 -0.62 -9.14 -14.03
CA ARG A 23 -0.64 -7.90 -14.82
C ARG A 23 -1.69 -7.92 -15.95
N PHE A 24 -1.95 -9.10 -16.53
CA PHE A 24 -2.91 -9.26 -17.62
C PHE A 24 -4.34 -9.56 -17.16
N THR A 25 -4.52 -10.29 -16.06
CA THR A 25 -5.85 -10.69 -15.57
C THR A 25 -6.50 -9.68 -14.64
N VAL A 26 -5.69 -8.94 -13.88
CA VAL A 26 -6.20 -7.93 -12.93
C VAL A 26 -6.07 -6.54 -13.57
N PRO A 27 -7.17 -5.76 -13.67
CA PRO A 27 -7.12 -4.41 -14.19
C PRO A 27 -6.32 -3.49 -13.25
N ASN A 28 -5.48 -2.64 -13.82
CA ASN A 28 -4.80 -1.58 -13.07
C ASN A 28 -5.81 -0.56 -12.51
N GLU A 29 -5.41 0.20 -11.49
CA GLU A 29 -6.29 1.15 -10.79
C GLU A 29 -6.98 2.17 -11.73
N GLU A 30 -6.27 2.66 -12.75
CA GLU A 30 -6.86 3.56 -13.75
C GLU A 30 -7.93 2.87 -14.62
N GLN A 31 -7.67 1.63 -15.02
CA GLN A 31 -8.65 0.83 -15.77
C GLN A 31 -9.85 0.46 -14.89
N MET A 32 -9.62 0.25 -13.60
CA MET A 32 -10.68 0.04 -12.61
C MET A 32 -11.52 1.31 -12.44
N ARG A 33 -10.90 2.49 -12.31
CA ARG A 33 -11.59 3.79 -12.26
C ARG A 33 -12.39 4.10 -13.53
N ALA A 34 -11.87 3.73 -14.69
CA ALA A 34 -12.58 3.90 -15.97
C ALA A 34 -13.82 3.01 -16.08
N ARG A 35 -13.83 1.85 -15.39
CA ARG A 35 -15.00 0.96 -15.29
C ARG A 35 -16.02 1.40 -14.24
N LEU A 36 -15.65 2.32 -13.33
CA LEU A 36 -16.58 2.85 -12.33
C LEU A 36 -17.56 3.83 -12.97
N THR A 37 -18.82 3.76 -12.55
CA THR A 37 -19.85 4.74 -12.96
C THR A 37 -19.50 6.14 -12.45
N PRO A 38 -20.01 7.22 -13.10
CA PRO A 38 -19.70 8.60 -12.70
C PRO A 38 -20.08 8.96 -11.26
N ALA A 39 -20.98 8.20 -10.63
CA ALA A 39 -21.33 8.35 -9.22
C ALA A 39 -20.24 7.77 -8.31
N LEU A 40 -19.78 6.55 -8.60
CA LEU A 40 -18.73 5.85 -7.83
C LEU A 40 -17.38 6.57 -7.90
N ARG A 41 -17.09 7.27 -9.02
CA ARG A 41 -15.89 8.09 -9.15
C ARG A 41 -15.89 9.25 -8.15
N ARG A 42 -17.04 9.92 -7.97
CA ARG A 42 -17.18 11.03 -7.01
C ARG A 42 -17.03 10.55 -5.56
N ASP A 43 -17.59 9.39 -5.23
CA ASP A 43 -17.42 8.81 -3.90
C ASP A 43 -15.97 8.39 -3.63
N ALA A 44 -15.31 7.77 -4.61
CA ALA A 44 -13.91 7.40 -4.49
C ALA A 44 -13.00 8.62 -4.30
N ASP A 45 -13.25 9.71 -5.03
CA ASP A 45 -12.47 10.94 -4.90
C ASP A 45 -12.71 11.62 -3.54
N ARG A 46 -13.96 11.60 -3.04
CA ARG A 46 -14.28 12.07 -1.67
C ARG A 46 -13.58 11.26 -0.59
N ILE A 47 -13.62 9.93 -0.69
CA ILE A 47 -12.94 9.04 0.26
C ILE A 47 -11.41 9.25 0.19
N LYS A 48 -10.87 9.47 -1.00
CA LYS A 48 -9.44 9.73 -1.19
C LYS A 48 -9.01 11.01 -0.46
N SER A 49 -9.74 12.11 -0.62
CA SER A 49 -9.42 13.38 0.07
C SER A 49 -9.53 13.24 1.58
N GLU A 50 -10.60 12.62 2.09
CA GLU A 50 -10.77 12.37 3.53
C GLU A 50 -9.62 11.51 4.11
N ASN A 51 -9.13 10.54 3.34
CA ASN A 51 -8.03 9.69 3.76
C ASN A 51 -6.67 10.40 3.73
N GLU A 52 -6.44 11.31 2.77
CA GLU A 52 -5.24 12.13 2.72
C GLU A 52 -5.16 13.07 3.91
N GLU A 53 -6.26 13.72 4.28
CA GLU A 53 -6.37 14.57 5.47
C GLU A 53 -6.08 13.78 6.75
N LYS A 54 -6.69 12.60 6.92
CA LYS A 54 -6.44 11.72 8.08
C LYS A 54 -4.99 11.27 8.16
N LYS A 55 -4.36 10.95 7.02
CA LYS A 55 -2.95 10.56 6.96
C LYS A 55 -2.02 11.71 7.34
N GLN A 56 -2.32 12.92 6.89
CA GLN A 56 -1.54 14.11 7.26
C GLN A 56 -1.64 14.39 8.76
N ALA A 57 -2.86 14.38 9.32
CA ALA A 57 -3.07 14.54 10.75
C ALA A 57 -2.35 13.45 11.57
N LEU A 58 -2.42 12.18 11.14
CA LEU A 58 -1.70 11.09 11.79
C LEU A 58 -0.18 11.27 11.69
N ALA A 59 0.34 11.68 10.53
CA ALA A 59 1.76 11.94 10.33
C ALA A 59 2.27 13.08 11.22
N GLU A 60 1.47 14.13 11.42
CA GLU A 60 1.77 15.20 12.37
C GLU A 60 1.83 14.67 13.81
N ARG A 61 0.85 13.87 14.23
CA ARG A 61 0.88 13.22 15.56
C ARG A 61 2.09 12.32 15.76
N ILE A 62 2.49 11.57 14.74
CA ILE A 62 3.69 10.73 14.79
C ILE A 62 4.95 11.59 14.89
N ARG A 63 5.04 12.71 14.16
CA ARG A 63 6.17 13.65 14.25
C ARG A 63 6.24 14.33 15.62
N GLU A 64 5.11 14.80 16.15
CA GLU A 64 5.01 15.36 17.50
C GLU A 64 5.48 14.35 18.54
N ALA A 65 5.03 13.11 18.43
CA ALA A 65 5.43 12.04 19.32
C ALA A 65 6.89 11.60 19.17
N ALA A 66 7.44 11.60 17.95
CA ALA A 66 8.85 11.28 17.71
C ALA A 66 9.79 12.34 18.29
N ASN A 67 9.35 13.60 18.34
CA ASN A 67 10.07 14.70 18.98
C ASN A 67 9.84 14.79 20.50
N SER A 68 8.91 14.00 21.05
CA SER A 68 8.63 13.90 22.48
C SER A 68 9.47 12.78 23.09
N GLU A 69 10.20 13.05 24.18
CA GLU A 69 10.99 12.04 24.92
C GLU A 69 10.14 10.91 25.54
N LYS A 70 8.81 11.07 25.58
CA LYS A 70 7.89 10.04 26.09
C LYS A 70 7.28 9.21 24.95
N ALA A 71 7.41 7.89 25.07
CA ALA A 71 6.75 6.94 24.18
C ALA A 71 5.22 7.06 24.25
N ILE A 72 4.55 6.97 23.10
CA ILE A 72 3.09 7.18 22.93
C ILE A 72 2.25 6.26 23.83
N TRP A 73 2.76 5.08 24.18
CA TRP A 73 2.06 4.05 24.95
C TRP A 73 2.38 4.06 26.46
N ASP A 74 3.18 4.99 26.96
CA ASP A 74 3.55 5.02 28.38
C ASP A 74 2.48 5.70 29.24
N GLU A 75 1.43 4.94 29.58
CA GLU A 75 0.37 5.35 30.51
C GLU A 75 0.82 5.40 31.99
N ARG A 76 2.09 5.07 32.30
CA ARG A 76 2.57 4.94 33.68
C ARG A 76 2.98 6.27 34.33
N SER A 77 2.96 7.39 33.61
CA SER A 77 3.33 8.71 34.16
C SER A 77 2.18 9.49 34.81
N LYS A 78 0.99 8.91 34.97
CA LYS A 78 -0.10 9.48 35.79
C LYS A 78 -0.13 8.81 37.17
N LYS A 79 0.82 9.13 38.03
CA LYS A 79 0.73 8.98 39.48
C LYS A 79 1.39 10.18 40.14
#